data_AF-A0A2A9K895-F1
#
_entry.id   AF-A0A2A9K895-F1
#
_cell.length_a   1.000
_cell.length_b   1.000
_cell.length_c   1.000
_cell.angle_alpha   90.00
_cell.angle_beta   90.00
_cell.angle_gamma   90.00
#
_symmetry.space_group_name_H-M   'P 1'
#
loop_
_entity.id
_entity.type
_entity.pdbx_description
1 polymer ?
#
loop_
_entity_poly.entity_id
_entity_poly.type
_entity_poly.pdbx_seq_one_letter_code
_entity_poly.pdbx_strand_id
1 'polypeptide(L)'
;MHRTYLIGTTDAIFTFVVAEMKPGGPYSATYIGTVRRAGRSQPDSSKWEKNHLDGAAEGVDFNALVAMCHREMAKRGRGIVSIEDISGSSGI
;
A
#
# COMPACT_ATOMS: atom_id res chain seq x y z
N MET A 1 16.36 -4.83 7.32
CA MET A 1 15.79 -3.46 7.27
C MET A 1 14.26 -3.55 7.10
N HIS A 2 13.48 -2.73 7.79
CA HIS A 2 12.02 -2.71 7.70
C HIS A 2 11.53 -1.27 7.49
N ARG A 3 10.63 -1.06 6.54
CA ARG A 3 10.01 0.24 6.28
C ARG A 3 8.51 0.12 6.07
N THR A 4 7.78 1.09 6.60
CA THR A 4 6.33 1.19 6.48
C THR A 4 5.98 2.57 5.93
N TYR A 5 5.09 2.59 4.94
CA TYR A 5 4.64 3.77 4.25
C TYR A 5 3.12 3.87 4.30
N LEU A 6 2.61 5.10 4.43
CA LEU A 6 1.22 5.42 4.13
C LEU A 6 1.17 6.06 2.75
N ILE A 7 0.45 5.44 1.82
CA ILE A 7 0.37 5.90 0.43
C ILE A 7 -1.06 6.33 0.15
N GLY A 8 -1.24 7.63 -0.08
CA GLY A 8 -2.50 8.20 -0.53
C GLY A 8 -2.60 8.13 -2.04
N THR A 9 -3.76 7.67 -2.52
CA THR A 9 -4.14 7.74 -3.94
C THR A 9 -5.44 8.53 -4.08
N THR A 10 -5.91 8.75 -5.30
CA THR A 10 -7.17 9.49 -5.53
C THR A 10 -8.36 8.79 -4.89
N ASP A 11 -8.43 7.46 -4.99
CA ASP A 11 -9.60 6.67 -4.58
C ASP A 11 -9.37 5.79 -3.34
N ALA A 12 -8.11 5.62 -2.92
CA ALA A 12 -7.75 4.72 -1.83
C ALA A 12 -6.56 5.20 -0.99
N ILE A 13 -6.42 4.64 0.20
CA ILE A 13 -5.22 4.76 1.03
C ILE A 13 -4.65 3.36 1.20
N PHE A 14 -3.33 3.23 1.05
CA PHE A 14 -2.61 1.98 1.22
C PHE A 14 -1.64 2.09 2.39
N THR A 15 -1.63 1.05 3.22
CA THR A 15 -0.51 0.79 4.12
C THR A 15 0.45 -0.14 3.38
N PHE A 16 1.67 0.31 3.13
CA PHE A 16 2.68 -0.40 2.36
C PHE A 16 3.89 -0.71 3.23
N VAL A 17 4.26 -1.98 3.31
CA VAL A 17 5.36 -2.48 4.15
C VAL A 17 6.39 -3.12 3.24
N VAL A 18 7.67 -2.84 3.47
CA VAL A 18 8.80 -3.50 2.82
C VAL A 18 9.80 -3.97 3.87
N ALA A 19 10.17 -5.23 3.82
CA ALA A 19 11.10 -5.85 4.75
C ALA A 19 12.16 -6.65 4.02
N GLU A 20 13.38 -6.58 4.53
CA GLU A 20 14.45 -7.48 4.13
C GLU A 20 14.21 -8.87 4.74
N MET A 21 14.23 -9.93 3.93
CA MET A 21 13.91 -11.29 4.38
C MET A 21 15.03 -11.93 5.20
N LYS A 22 16.28 -11.58 4.89
CA LYS A 22 17.50 -12.00 5.59
C LYS A 22 18.59 -10.96 5.36
N PRO A 23 19.57 -10.80 6.27
CA PRO A 23 20.65 -9.82 6.08
C PRO A 23 21.39 -10.01 4.74
N GLY A 24 21.45 -8.96 3.93
CA GLY A 24 22.03 -8.98 2.58
C GLY A 24 21.20 -9.75 1.54
N GLY A 25 19.95 -10.06 1.87
CA GLY A 25 19.06 -10.90 1.07
C GLY A 25 17.99 -10.12 0.30
N PRO A 26 17.07 -10.85 -0.35
CA PRO A 26 15.94 -10.25 -1.05
C PRO A 26 14.99 -9.56 -0.06
N TYR A 27 14.17 -8.68 -0.62
CA TYR A 27 13.14 -7.95 0.07
C TYR A 27 11.77 -8.54 -0.26
N SER A 28 10.88 -8.53 0.72
CA SER A 28 9.45 -8.76 0.56
C SER A 28 8.70 -7.46 0.79
N ALA A 29 7.60 -7.29 0.07
CA ALA A 29 6.75 -6.13 0.18
C ALA A 29 5.28 -6.56 0.21
N THR A 30 4.49 -5.91 1.06
CA THR A 30 3.05 -6.13 1.16
C THR A 30 2.34 -4.79 1.23
N TYR A 31 1.16 -4.68 0.61
CA TYR A 31 0.31 -3.50 0.76
C TYR A 31 -1.13 -3.93 0.99
N ILE A 32 -1.80 -3.15 1.84
CA ILE A 32 -3.22 -3.32 2.16
C ILE A 32 -3.92 -2.02 1.81
N GLY A 33 -4.95 -2.07 0.97
CA GLY A 33 -5.63 -0.89 0.46
C GLY A 33 -7.06 -0.75 0.99
N THR A 34 -7.46 0.49 1.32
CA THR A 34 -8.83 0.84 1.72
C THR A 34 -9.36 1.95 0.82
N VAL A 35 -10.52 1.74 0.20
CA VAL A 35 -11.17 2.78 -0.63
C VAL A 35 -11.76 3.89 0.22
N ARG A 36 -11.60 5.14 -0.21
CA ARG A 36 -12.25 6.30 0.40
C ARG A 36 -13.64 6.45 -0.20
N ARG A 37 -14.69 5.90 0.45
CA ARG A 37 -16.08 6.20 0.06
C ARG A 37 -16.35 7.68 0.33
N ALA A 38 -16.25 8.53 -0.69
CA ALA A 38 -16.89 9.83 -0.67
C ALA A 38 -18.40 9.61 -0.54
N GLY A 39 -19.02 10.17 0.50
CA GLY A 39 -20.40 9.87 0.88
C GLY A 39 -21.39 9.98 -0.28
N ARG A 40 -22.11 8.90 -0.55
CA ARG A 40 -23.45 8.97 -1.12
C ARG A 40 -24.38 8.16 -0.23
N SER A 41 -25.36 8.87 0.29
CA SER A 41 -26.57 8.38 0.93
C SER A 41 -27.16 7.22 0.15
N GLN A 42 -27.06 6.00 0.67
CA GLN A 42 -28.01 4.94 0.37
C GLN A 42 -27.97 3.90 1.50
N PRO A 43 -29.05 3.72 2.28
CA PRO A 43 -29.27 2.47 2.99
C PRO A 43 -29.63 1.41 1.94
N ASP A 44 -29.36 0.13 2.21
CA ASP A 44 -29.59 -0.99 1.29
C ASP A 44 -28.63 -1.17 0.11
N SER A 45 -27.37 -1.45 0.45
CA SER A 45 -26.80 -2.79 0.25
C SER A 45 -25.31 -2.67 0.51
N SER A 46 -24.94 -2.97 1.75
CA SER A 46 -23.55 -3.12 2.19
C SER A 46 -22.92 -4.36 1.54
N LYS A 47 -22.89 -4.45 0.20
CA LYS A 47 -21.97 -5.34 -0.48
C LYS A 47 -20.62 -4.64 -0.43
N TRP A 48 -19.83 -5.09 0.53
CA TRP A 48 -18.39 -4.94 0.52
C TRP A 48 -17.91 -5.42 -0.85
N GLU A 49 -17.64 -4.50 -1.78
CA GLU A 49 -16.74 -4.86 -2.87
C GLU A 49 -15.42 -5.16 -2.18
N LYS A 50 -15.04 -6.44 -2.23
CA LYS A 50 -13.71 -6.90 -1.86
C LYS A 50 -12.76 -6.29 -2.89
N ASN A 51 -12.51 -4.98 -2.78
CA ASN A 51 -11.67 -4.24 -3.70
C ASN A 51 -10.30 -4.91 -3.58
N HIS A 52 -9.89 -5.60 -4.64
CA HIS A 52 -8.71 -6.46 -4.74
C HIS A 52 -7.43 -5.60 -4.72
N LEU A 53 -7.34 -4.73 -3.71
CA LEU A 53 -6.34 -3.68 -3.56
C LEU A 53 -5.08 -4.27 -2.95
N ASP A 54 -5.21 -5.27 -2.09
CA ASP A 54 -4.09 -5.88 -1.41
C ASP A 54 -3.14 -6.59 -2.37
N GLY A 55 -1.87 -6.62 -2.02
CA GLY A 55 -0.88 -7.32 -2.81
C GLY A 55 0.40 -7.58 -2.05
N ALA A 56 1.18 -8.49 -2.61
CA ALA A 56 2.51 -8.83 -2.12
C ALA A 56 3.45 -9.03 -3.31
N ALA A 57 4.73 -8.74 -3.10
CA ALA A 57 5.77 -8.92 -4.08
C ALA A 57 7.11 -9.20 -3.39
N GLU A 58 8.01 -9.87 -4.09
CA GLU A 58 9.39 -10.10 -3.64
C GLU A 58 10.35 -9.60 -4.71
N GLY A 59 11.53 -9.14 -4.29
CA GLY A 59 12.53 -8.61 -5.20
C GLY A 59 13.91 -8.54 -4.58
N VAL A 60 14.94 -8.73 -5.40
CA VAL A 60 16.35 -8.64 -4.96
C VAL A 60 16.79 -7.18 -4.77
N ASP A 61 16.28 -6.27 -5.60
CA ASP A 61 16.56 -4.84 -5.50
C ASP A 61 15.42 -4.10 -4.80
N PHE A 62 15.75 -3.36 -3.74
CA PHE A 62 14.79 -2.62 -2.93
C PHE A 62 14.04 -1.56 -3.74
N ASN A 63 14.75 -0.76 -4.55
CA ASN A 63 14.16 0.35 -5.28
C ASN A 63 13.24 -0.14 -6.40
N ALA A 64 13.63 -1.20 -7.10
CA ALA A 64 12.82 -1.84 -8.13
C ALA A 64 11.54 -2.43 -7.54
N LEU A 65 11.63 -3.10 -6.38
CA LEU A 65 10.46 -3.64 -5.68
C LEU A 65 9.48 -2.53 -5.27
N VAL A 66 9.98 -1.45 -4.66
CA VAL A 66 9.17 -0.29 -4.29
C VAL A 66 8.50 0.34 -5.50
N ALA A 67 9.25 0.56 -6.59
CA ALA A 67 8.71 1.15 -7.81
C ALA A 67 7.62 0.28 -8.46
N MET A 68 7.77 -1.04 -8.44
CA MET A 68 6.76 -1.98 -8.91
C MET A 68 5.47 -1.89 -8.07
N CYS A 69 5.59 -1.91 -6.75
CA CYS A 69 4.45 -1.80 -5.84
C CYS A 69 3.74 -0.45 -5.97
N HIS A 70 4.47 0.66 -6.12
CA HIS A 70 3.88 1.97 -6.38
C HIS A 70 3.07 2.00 -7.68
N ARG A 71 3.54 1.34 -8.75
CA ARG A 71 2.78 1.25 -10.02
C ARG A 71 1.48 0.49 -9.84
N GLU A 72 1.52 -0.64 -9.12
CA GLU A 72 0.31 -1.42 -8.82
C GLU A 72 -0.69 -0.63 -7.97
N MET A 73 -0.23 0.02 -6.90
CA MET A 73 -1.09 0.87 -6.06
C MET A 73 -1.66 2.06 -6.84
N ALA A 74 -0.87 2.71 -7.70
CA ALA A 74 -1.35 3.79 -8.56
C ALA A 74 -2.39 3.30 -9.58
N LYS A 75 -2.22 2.10 -10.13
CA LYS A 75 -3.20 1.48 -11.05
C LYS A 75 -4.52 1.18 -10.34
N ARG A 76 -4.45 0.69 -9.09
CA ARG A 76 -5.61 0.26 -8.30
C ARG A 76 -6.34 1.41 -7.61
N GLY A 77 -5.60 2.38 -7.07
CA GLY A 77 -6.11 3.55 -6.34
C GLY A 77 -6.24 4.83 -7.17
N ARG A 78 -5.94 4.76 -8.48
CA ARG A 78 -5.93 5.88 -9.43
C ARG A 78 -4.94 6.99 -9.07
N GLY A 79 -3.67 6.75 -9.34
CA GLY A 79 -2.59 7.73 -9.18
C GLY A 79 -2.23 7.96 -7.71
N ILE A 80 -0.93 8.03 -7.42
CA ILE A 80 -0.43 8.34 -6.09
C ILE A 80 -0.42 9.86 -5.92
N VAL A 81 -1.02 10.34 -4.84
CA VAL A 81 -1.07 11.77 -4.48
C VAL A 81 -0.19 12.09 -3.28
N SER A 82 0.11 11.09 -2.43
CA SER A 82 1.01 11.25 -1.29
C SER A 82 1.72 9.94 -0.94
N ILE A 83 2.93 10.06 -0.42
CA ILE A 83 3.72 8.96 0.16
C ILE A 83 4.34 9.51 1.44
N GLU A 84 4.07 8.86 2.56
CA GLU A 84 4.59 9.21 3.87
C GLU A 84 5.33 8.02 4.46
N ASP A 85 6.57 8.22 4.91
CA ASP A 85 7.36 7.19 5.62
C ASP A 85 7.04 7.24 7.12
N ILE A 86 6.46 6.14 7.62
CA ILE A 86 6.03 5.99 9.02
C ILE A 86 6.85 4.91 9.74
N SER A 87 8.03 4.55 9.22
CA SER A 87 8.90 3.47 9.73
C SER A 87 9.46 3.70 11.14
N GLY A 88 9.20 4.85 11.75
CA GLY A 88 9.67 5.23 13.10
C GLY A 88 8.63 5.95 13.96
N SER A 89 7.39 6.07 13.52
CA SER A 89 6.33 6.80 14.25
C SER A 89 5.63 5.95 15.33
N SER A 90 6.20 4.79 15.70
CA SER A 90 5.79 4.01 16.88
C SER A 90 6.30 4.59 18.21
N GLY A 91 6.83 5.81 18.22
CA GLY A 91 7.25 6.51 19.43
C GLY A 91 6.12 7.34 20.03
N ILE A 92 5.24 6.70 20.80
CA ILE A 92 4.46 7.33 21.88
C ILE A 92 4.54 6.43 23.10
#